data_AF-A0A2H5V156-F1
#
_entry.id   AF-A0A2H5V156-F1
#
_cell.length_a   1.000
_cell.length_b   1.000
_cell.length_c   1.000
_cell.angle_alpha   90.00
_cell.angle_beta   90.00
_cell.angle_gamma   90.00
#
_symmetry.space_group_name_H-M   'P 1'
#
loop_
_entity.id
_entity.type
_entity.pdbx_description
1 polymer ?
#
loop_
_entity_poly.entity_id
_entity_poly.type
_entity_poly.pdbx_seq_one_letter_code
_entity_poly.pdbx_strand_id
1 'polypeptide(L)'
;MAFQGFEWLIVVAVLLVLFLWGPERLPKIARAFGQAKREFEKASKEATSSEEHGKTVHAGEVGSLSDEKLLEVAKTLGISTEGKSREDLVQEIKAKLAAG
;
A
#
# COMPACT_ATOMS: atom_id res chain seq x y z
N MET A 1 4.15 -47.71 0.98
CA MET A 1 4.03 -47.93 -0.48
C MET A 1 2.59 -47.78 -1.03
N ALA A 2 1.61 -47.25 -0.29
CA ALA A 2 0.23 -47.06 -0.79
C ALA A 2 -0.03 -45.65 -1.37
N PHE A 3 0.72 -44.63 -0.93
CA PHE A 3 0.49 -43.24 -1.35
C PHE A 3 1.11 -42.87 -2.70
N GLN A 4 2.06 -43.67 -3.21
CA GLN A 4 2.78 -43.39 -4.46
C GLN A 4 1.86 -43.43 -5.69
N GLY A 5 0.74 -44.17 -5.65
CA GLY A 5 -0.24 -44.19 -6.75
C GLY A 5 -1.17 -42.98 -6.77
N PHE A 6 -1.38 -42.32 -5.63
CA PHE A 6 -2.30 -41.18 -5.52
C PHE A 6 -1.68 -39.89 -6.09
N GLU A 7 -0.38 -39.72 -5.94
CA GLU A 7 0.38 -38.62 -6.55
C GLU A 7 0.25 -38.63 -8.08
N TRP A 8 0.41 -39.80 -8.72
CA TRP A 8 0.22 -39.93 -10.16
C TRP A 8 -1.22 -39.68 -10.60
N LEU A 9 -2.21 -40.08 -9.82
CA LEU A 9 -3.62 -39.77 -10.10
C LEU A 9 -3.89 -38.27 -10.09
N ILE A 10 -3.34 -37.53 -9.13
CA ILE A 10 -3.47 -36.07 -9.06
C ILE A 10 -2.79 -35.43 -10.27
N VAL A 11 -1.59 -35.88 -10.66
CA VAL A 11 -0.87 -35.36 -11.83
C VAL A 11 -1.67 -35.57 -13.11
N VAL A 12 -2.20 -36.78 -13.32
CA VAL A 12 -3.05 -37.09 -14.50
C VAL A 12 -4.32 -36.24 -14.50
N ALA A 13 -4.97 -36.08 -13.35
CA ALA A 13 -6.16 -35.25 -13.23
C ALA A 13 -5.88 -33.77 -13.57
N VAL A 14 -4.79 -33.21 -13.06
CA VAL A 14 -4.37 -31.83 -13.37
C VAL A 14 -4.03 -31.70 -14.86
N LEU A 15 -3.33 -32.68 -15.45
CA LEU A 15 -3.03 -32.67 -16.89
C LEU A 15 -4.30 -32.72 -17.75
N LEU A 16 -5.30 -33.53 -17.38
CA LEU A 16 -6.58 -33.56 -18.08
C LEU A 16 -7.29 -32.21 -18.01
N VAL A 17 -7.36 -31.60 -16.83
CA VAL A 17 -7.96 -30.26 -16.66
C VAL A 17 -7.23 -29.22 -17.50
N LEU A 18 -5.88 -29.23 -17.49
CA LEU A 18 -5.08 -28.31 -18.30
C LEU A 18 -5.20 -28.57 -19.80
N PHE A 19 -5.40 -29.81 -20.22
CA PHE A 19 -5.62 -30.16 -21.62
C PHE A 19 -6.98 -29.68 -22.12
N LEU A 20 -8.05 -29.90 -21.34
CA LEU A 20 -9.41 -29.45 -21.68
C LEU A 20 -9.52 -27.93 -21.67
N TRP A 21 -8.91 -27.27 -20.69
CA TRP A 21 -9.01 -25.82 -20.53
C TRP A 21 -7.96 -25.09 -21.40
N GLY A 22 -6.81 -25.71 -21.62
CA GLY A 22 -5.65 -25.16 -22.31
C GLY A 22 -4.67 -24.45 -21.36
N PRO A 23 -3.35 -24.55 -21.60
CA PRO A 23 -2.32 -24.00 -20.70
C PRO A 23 -2.35 -22.46 -20.62
N GLU A 24 -2.96 -21.78 -21.60
CA GLU A 24 -3.07 -20.32 -21.63
C GLU A 24 -4.04 -19.74 -20.60
N ARG A 25 -4.84 -20.57 -19.92
CA ARG A 25 -5.90 -20.09 -19.01
C ARG A 25 -5.39 -19.80 -17.62
N LEU A 26 -4.41 -20.57 -17.15
CA LEU A 26 -3.69 -20.27 -15.92
C LEU A 26 -3.09 -18.85 -15.92
N PRO A 27 -2.31 -18.42 -16.93
CA PRO A 27 -1.76 -17.06 -16.93
C PRO A 27 -2.83 -15.98 -17.11
N LYS A 28 -3.91 -16.25 -17.85
CA LYS A 28 -5.03 -15.30 -18.01
C LYS A 28 -5.74 -15.06 -16.68
N ILE A 29 -6.05 -16.12 -15.93
CA ILE A 29 -6.69 -16.03 -14.60
C ILE A 29 -5.75 -15.33 -13.62
N ALA A 30 -4.46 -15.68 -13.58
CA ALA A 30 -3.50 -15.04 -12.69
C ALA A 30 -3.38 -13.53 -12.96
N ARG A 31 -3.35 -13.12 -14.24
CA ARG A 31 -3.33 -11.70 -14.63
C ARG A 31 -4.61 -10.97 -14.22
N ALA A 32 -5.78 -11.55 -14.51
CA ALA A 32 -7.06 -10.95 -14.14
C ALA A 32 -7.24 -10.85 -12.62
N PHE A 33 -6.89 -11.91 -11.88
CA PHE A 33 -6.92 -11.92 -10.41
C PHE A 33 -5.92 -10.92 -9.82
N GLY A 34 -4.72 -10.80 -10.41
CA GLY A 34 -3.74 -9.80 -9.99
C GLY A 34 -4.22 -8.37 -10.19
N GLN A 35 -4.88 -8.09 -11.32
CA GLN A 35 -5.51 -6.80 -11.59
C GLN A 35 -6.66 -6.52 -10.60
N ALA A 36 -7.55 -7.49 -10.40
CA ALA A 36 -8.65 -7.38 -9.45
C ALA A 36 -8.17 -7.15 -8.01
N LYS A 37 -7.15 -7.90 -7.55
CA LYS A 37 -6.54 -7.70 -6.22
C LYS A 37 -5.91 -6.31 -6.10
N ARG A 38 -5.26 -5.81 -7.15
CA ARG A 38 -4.66 -4.47 -7.17
C ARG A 38 -5.71 -3.36 -7.06
N GLU A 39 -6.81 -3.48 -7.81
CA GLU A 39 -7.92 -2.53 -7.74
C GLU A 39 -8.64 -2.60 -6.39
N PHE A 40 -8.85 -3.80 -5.87
CA PHE A 40 -9.39 -4.01 -4.53
C PHE A 40 -8.50 -3.38 -3.46
N GLU A 41 -7.18 -3.64 -3.48
CA GLU A 41 -6.25 -3.05 -2.51
C GLU A 41 -6.23 -1.52 -2.62
N LYS A 42 -6.30 -0.95 -3.84
CA LYS A 42 -6.40 0.50 -4.04
C LYS A 42 -7.68 1.07 -3.46
N ALA A 43 -8.83 0.46 -3.76
CA ALA A 43 -10.13 0.89 -3.24
C ALA A 43 -10.23 0.69 -1.72
N SER A 44 -9.69 -0.41 -1.18
CA SER A 44 -9.60 -0.65 0.26
C SER A 44 -8.72 0.39 0.94
N LYS A 45 -7.55 0.71 0.38
CA LYS A 45 -6.68 1.77 0.90
C LYS A 45 -7.35 3.13 0.84
N GLU A 46 -8.06 3.46 -0.23
CA GLU A 46 -8.82 4.72 -0.32
C GLU A 46 -9.98 4.75 0.69
N ALA A 47 -10.67 3.62 0.89
CA ALA A 47 -11.76 3.49 1.86
C ALA A 47 -11.27 3.59 3.32
N THR A 48 -10.12 3.01 3.65
CA THR A 48 -9.50 3.15 4.99
C THR A 48 -8.75 4.47 5.15
N SER A 49 -8.22 5.05 4.05
CA SER A 49 -7.54 6.35 4.05
C SER A 49 -8.51 7.53 4.06
N SER A 50 -9.83 7.29 3.98
CA SER A 50 -10.83 8.28 4.43
C SER A 50 -10.75 8.56 5.93
N GLU A 51 -10.04 7.74 6.73
CA GLU A 51 -9.76 8.03 8.14
C GLU A 51 -8.27 8.22 8.47
N GLU A 52 -7.33 7.72 7.66
CA GLU A 52 -5.89 7.96 7.89
C GLU A 52 -5.16 8.58 6.70
N HIS A 53 -4.62 9.77 6.97
CA HIS A 53 -3.50 10.40 6.29
C HIS A 53 -2.36 9.42 6.03
N GLY A 54 -2.30 8.87 4.82
CA GLY A 54 -1.09 8.31 4.24
C GLY A 54 -0.33 9.34 3.41
N LYS A 55 -0.39 10.64 3.73
CA LYS A 55 0.46 11.63 3.07
C LYS A 55 1.83 11.54 3.74
N THR A 56 2.75 10.78 3.14
CA THR A 56 4.17 10.94 3.41
C THR A 56 4.49 12.41 3.15
N VAL A 57 4.61 13.20 4.21
CA VAL A 57 4.90 14.63 4.08
C VAL A 57 6.34 14.73 3.63
N HIS A 58 6.54 14.87 2.32
CA HIS A 58 7.84 15.19 1.78
C HIS A 58 8.23 16.61 2.23
N ALA A 59 9.51 16.83 2.56
CA ALA A 59 10.01 18.13 2.98
C ALA A 59 9.65 19.27 1.99
N GLY A 60 9.41 18.96 0.72
CA GLY A 60 8.94 19.91 -0.29
C GLY A 60 7.48 20.37 -0.14
N GLU A 61 6.61 19.56 0.48
CA GLU A 61 5.16 19.84 0.56
C GLU A 61 4.71 20.47 1.88
N VAL A 62 5.59 20.52 2.89
CA VAL A 62 5.30 21.08 4.23
C VAL A 62 4.77 22.51 4.14
N GLY A 63 5.30 23.33 3.23
CA GLY A 63 4.88 24.73 3.05
C GLY A 63 3.49 24.90 2.45
N SER A 64 2.91 23.85 1.86
CA SER A 64 1.59 23.84 1.23
C SER A 64 0.52 23.12 2.07
N LEU A 65 0.87 22.67 3.28
CA LEU A 65 -0.09 22.06 4.19
C LEU A 65 -1.03 23.11 4.79
N SER A 66 -2.26 22.70 5.08
CA SER A 66 -3.16 23.47 5.92
C SER A 66 -2.60 23.57 7.33
N ASP A 67 -2.94 24.63 8.05
CA ASP A 67 -2.40 24.88 9.38
C ASP A 67 -2.71 23.72 10.34
N GLU A 68 -3.89 23.10 10.21
CA GLU A 68 -4.29 21.90 10.96
C GLU A 68 -3.33 20.71 10.75
N LYS A 69 -2.99 20.43 9.49
CA LYS A 69 -2.05 19.34 9.13
C LYS A 69 -0.62 19.67 9.55
N LEU A 70 -0.24 20.94 9.49
CA LEU A 70 1.07 21.40 9.93
C LEU A 70 1.25 21.22 11.44
N LEU A 71 0.21 21.52 12.23
CA LEU A 71 0.16 21.28 13.67
C LEU A 71 0.19 19.79 14.01
N GLU A 72 -0.52 18.96 13.26
CA GLU A 72 -0.53 17.50 13.44
C GLU A 72 0.85 16.88 13.19
N VAL A 73 1.52 17.29 12.11
CA VAL A 73 2.89 16.86 11.79
C VAL A 73 3.87 17.36 12.86
N ALA A 74 3.78 18.63 13.27
CA ALA A 74 4.59 19.17 14.35
C ALA A 74 4.43 18.38 15.66
N LYS A 75 3.18 18.06 16.04
CA LYS A 75 2.86 17.29 17.24
C LYS A 75 3.44 15.87 17.17
N THR A 76 3.35 15.23 16.01
CA THR A 76 3.91 13.89 15.77
C THR A 76 5.43 13.89 15.85
N LEU A 77 6.08 14.97 15.39
CA LEU A 77 7.52 15.18 15.45
C LEU A 77 8.02 15.75 16.80
N GLY A 78 7.12 15.99 17.76
CA GLY A 78 7.46 16.56 19.07
C GLY A 78 7.91 18.02 19.03
N ILE A 79 7.49 18.77 18.01
CA ILE A 79 7.78 20.20 17.84
C ILE A 79 6.72 21.03 18.58
N SER A 80 7.15 22.02 19.36
CA SER A 80 6.25 22.95 20.04
C SER A 80 5.53 23.86 19.04
N THR A 81 4.20 23.93 19.12
CA THR A 81 3.31 24.69 18.22
C THR A 81 2.78 26.00 18.81
N GLU A 82 3.05 26.29 20.08
CA GLU A 82 2.50 27.45 20.77
C GLU A 82 3.33 28.71 20.50
N GLY A 83 2.68 29.77 19.99
CA GLY A 83 3.31 31.07 19.78
C GLY A 83 4.29 31.17 18.60
N LYS A 84 4.39 30.14 17.76
CA LYS A 84 5.24 30.15 16.55
C LYS A 84 4.47 30.58 15.31
N SER A 85 5.16 31.25 14.37
CA SER A 85 4.59 31.53 13.05
C SER A 85 4.53 30.25 12.21
N ARG A 86 3.67 30.27 11.19
CA ARG A 86 3.55 29.19 10.21
C ARG A 86 4.89 28.92 9.52
N GLU A 87 5.62 29.97 9.16
CA GLU A 87 6.92 29.88 8.49
C GLU A 87 7.97 29.19 9.36
N ASP A 88 7.99 29.52 10.66
CA ASP A 88 8.92 28.91 11.63
C ASP A 88 8.64 27.41 11.80
N LEU A 89 7.36 27.05 11.95
CA LEU A 89 6.92 25.65 12.02
C LEU A 89 7.33 24.85 10.78
N VAL A 90 7.13 25.42 9.58
CA VAL A 90 7.50 24.78 8.31
C VAL A 90 9.00 24.51 8.26
N GLN A 91 9.85 25.45 8.67
CA GLN A 91 11.30 25.28 8.67
C GLN A 91 11.75 24.19 9.66
N GLU A 92 11.19 24.19 10.86
CA GLU A 92 11.54 23.23 11.91
C GLU A 92 11.10 21.80 11.57
N ILE A 93 9.90 21.64 11.01
CA ILE A 93 9.40 20.36 10.49
C ILE A 93 10.29 19.84 9.36
N LYS A 94 10.67 20.70 8.40
CA LYS A 94 11.58 20.32 7.31
C LYS A 94 12.95 19.90 7.84
N ALA A 95 13.50 20.61 8.82
CA ALA A 95 14.77 20.28 9.44
C ALA A 95 14.72 18.94 10.17
N LYS A 96 13.64 18.67 10.91
CA LYS A 96 13.44 17.38 11.60
C LYS A 96 13.25 16.21 10.63
N LEU A 97 12.50 16.40 9.56
CA LEU A 97 12.30 15.39 8.51
C LEU A 97 13.57 15.09 7.71
N ALA A 98 14.49 16.06 7.57
CA ALA A 98 15.76 15.87 6.88
C ALA A 98 16.87 15.27 7.77
N ALA A 99 16.70 15.32 9.10
CA ALA A 99 17.68 14.84 10.07
C ALA A 99 17.44 13.40 10.56
N GLY A 100 16.28 12.80 10.22
CA GLY A 100 15.95 11.40 10.50
C GLY A 100 16.04 10.55 9.25
#